data_AF-G7GQJ2-F1
#
_entry.id   AF-G7GQJ2-F1
#
_cell.length_a   1.000
_cell.length_b   1.000
_cell.length_c   1.000
_cell.angle_alpha   90.00
_cell.angle_beta   90.00
_cell.angle_gamma   90.00
#
_symmetry.space_group_name_H-M   'P 1'
#
loop_
_entity.id
_entity.type
_entity.pdbx_description
1 polymer ?
#
loop_
_entity_poly.entity_id
_entity_poly.type
_entity_poly.pdbx_seq_one_letter_code
_entity_poly.pdbx_strand_id
1 'polypeptide(L)'
;MQRIPVIAGSALAAGAIMAGAFAPIASAATGDSAAAGQQAAKKTTKYYNTCTALNERYPHGVARAGATDRVTAGKRPVTGYIVNTNIYNHNKKLDYDNDGIACEQ
;
A
#
# COMPACT_ATOMS: atom_id res chain seq x y z
N MET A 1 18.05 3.33 -30.02
CA MET A 1 16.68 3.84 -29.76
C MET A 1 15.72 3.03 -30.62
N GLN A 2 15.29 1.88 -30.08
CA GLN A 2 14.61 0.83 -30.84
C GLN A 2 13.14 1.21 -31.01
N ARG A 3 12.71 1.38 -32.26
CA ARG A 3 11.32 1.48 -32.66
C ARG A 3 10.64 0.13 -32.46
N ILE A 4 9.50 0.11 -31.78
CA ILE A 4 8.60 -1.05 -31.72
C ILE A 4 7.38 -0.73 -32.61
N PRO A 5 7.02 -1.62 -33.56
CA PRO A 5 5.99 -1.38 -34.57
C PRO A 5 4.58 -1.81 -34.10
N VAL A 6 3.56 -1.27 -34.79
CA VAL A 6 2.33 -1.89 -35.39
C VAL A 6 1.66 -2.99 -34.52
N ILE A 7 0.34 -3.00 -34.26
CA ILE A 7 -0.69 -3.62 -35.12
C ILE A 7 -2.13 -3.13 -34.81
N ALA A 8 -2.83 -2.80 -35.90
CA ALA A 8 -4.20 -3.16 -36.30
C ALA A 8 -5.32 -3.29 -35.24
N GLY A 9 -6.37 -2.50 -35.48
CA GLY A 9 -7.70 -2.70 -34.89
C GLY A 9 -8.75 -1.91 -35.68
N SER A 10 -8.91 -2.24 -36.96
CA SER A 10 -10.01 -1.75 -37.80
C SER A 10 -11.34 -2.28 -37.27
N ALA A 11 -12.30 -1.40 -36.99
CA ALA A 11 -13.71 -1.73 -37.01
C ALA A 11 -14.45 -0.64 -37.78
N LEU A 12 -14.64 -0.89 -39.08
CA LEU A 12 -15.74 -0.28 -39.83
C LEU A 12 -17.05 -0.76 -39.18
N ALA A 13 -17.86 0.18 -38.70
CA ALA A 13 -19.30 -0.01 -38.63
C ALA A 13 -19.95 1.19 -39.31
N ALA A 14 -20.21 1.02 -40.61
CA ALA A 14 -21.16 1.83 -41.34
C ALA A 14 -22.55 1.56 -40.74
N GLY A 15 -23.22 2.62 -40.28
CA GLY A 15 -24.60 2.60 -39.81
C GLY A 15 -25.29 3.89 -40.25
N ALA A 16 -26.32 3.72 -41.05
CA ALA A 16 -26.98 4.71 -41.90
C ALA A 16 -27.61 5.92 -41.18
N ILE A 17 -27.38 7.09 -41.79
CA ILE A 17 -28.32 8.20 -42.07
C ILE A 17 -29.77 8.02 -41.57
N MET A 18 -30.17 8.90 -40.65
CA MET A 18 -31.54 9.43 -40.59
C MET A 18 -31.48 10.96 -40.63
N ALA A 19 -32.03 11.51 -41.70
CA ALA A 19 -32.25 12.94 -41.88
C ALA A 19 -33.36 13.41 -40.92
N GLY A 20 -33.05 14.36 -40.05
CA GLY A 20 -33.99 15.04 -39.17
C GLY A 20 -33.39 16.39 -38.77
N ALA A 21 -34.17 17.45 -38.96
CA ALA A 21 -33.75 18.84 -39.01
C ALA A 21 -32.96 19.37 -37.79
N PHE A 22 -32.01 20.26 -38.08
CA PHE A 22 -31.26 21.07 -37.12
C PHE A 22 -32.19 22.02 -36.34
N ALA A 23 -32.13 21.96 -35.01
CA ALA A 23 -32.29 23.09 -34.12
C ALA A 23 -31.32 22.90 -32.92
N PRO A 24 -30.33 23.79 -32.68
CA PRO A 24 -29.35 23.59 -31.65
C PRO A 24 -29.81 24.24 -30.34
N ILE A 25 -30.00 23.46 -29.29
CA ILE A 25 -29.78 23.96 -27.93
C ILE A 25 -28.94 22.93 -27.20
N ALA A 26 -27.71 23.35 -26.97
CA ALA A 26 -26.69 22.61 -26.23
C ALA A 26 -27.14 22.39 -24.78
N SER A 27 -27.17 21.14 -24.36
CA SER A 27 -26.85 20.76 -22.99
C SER A 27 -26.03 19.48 -23.05
N ALA A 28 -24.74 19.68 -23.28
CA ALA A 28 -23.72 18.69 -23.00
C ALA A 28 -23.65 18.51 -21.48
N ALA A 29 -24.45 17.60 -20.93
CA ALA A 29 -24.12 16.98 -19.65
C ALA A 29 -23.07 15.89 -19.93
N THR A 30 -21.84 16.30 -20.21
CA THR A 30 -20.68 15.42 -20.10
C THR A 30 -20.55 15.08 -18.62
N GLY A 31 -21.09 13.93 -18.24
CA GLY A 31 -20.80 13.31 -16.95
C GLY A 31 -19.30 13.03 -16.90
N ASP A 32 -18.56 13.96 -16.30
CA ASP A 32 -17.16 13.82 -15.94
C ASP A 32 -17.08 12.72 -14.88
N SER A 33 -16.92 11.48 -15.35
CA SER A 33 -16.53 10.36 -14.48
C SER A 33 -15.06 10.57 -14.14
N ALA A 34 -14.81 11.48 -13.20
CA ALA A 34 -13.56 11.57 -12.48
C ALA A 34 -13.33 10.24 -11.76
N ALA A 35 -12.74 9.28 -12.48
CA ALA A 35 -12.10 8.13 -11.89
C ALA A 35 -10.96 8.68 -11.05
N ALA A 36 -11.27 8.98 -9.78
CA ALA A 36 -10.31 9.33 -8.76
C ALA A 36 -9.27 8.21 -8.72
N GLY A 37 -8.15 8.42 -9.40
CA GLY A 37 -6.98 7.58 -9.29
C GLY A 37 -6.60 7.58 -7.82
N GLN A 38 -6.87 6.45 -7.15
CA GLN A 38 -6.37 6.24 -5.80
C GLN A 38 -4.86 6.17 -5.91
N GLN A 39 -4.21 7.31 -5.67
CA GLN A 39 -2.78 7.40 -5.58
C GLN A 39 -2.38 6.60 -4.33
N ALA A 40 -1.98 5.35 -4.55
CA ALA A 40 -1.56 4.45 -3.50
C ALA A 40 -0.53 5.18 -2.63
N ALA A 41 -0.93 5.49 -1.39
CA ALA A 41 -0.06 6.17 -0.46
C ALA A 41 1.21 5.33 -0.30
N LYS A 42 2.34 5.86 -0.78
CA LYS A 42 3.63 5.21 -0.65
C LYS A 42 3.96 5.17 0.83
N LYS A 43 3.70 4.03 1.47
CA LYS A 43 3.94 3.82 2.91
C LYS A 43 5.44 4.00 3.15
N THR A 44 5.85 5.17 3.62
CA THR A 44 7.25 5.43 3.94
C THR A 44 7.58 4.60 5.15
N THR A 45 8.36 3.54 4.94
CA THR A 45 8.75 2.67 6.04
C THR A 45 9.71 3.44 6.93
N LYS A 46 9.31 3.65 8.19
CA LYS A 46 10.11 4.40 9.15
C LYS A 46 11.23 3.54 9.72
N TYR A 47 12.43 4.11 9.72
CA TYR A 47 13.59 3.60 10.41
C TYR A 47 13.77 4.34 11.73
N TYR A 48 14.02 3.59 12.80
CA TYR A 48 14.25 4.08 14.14
C TYR A 48 15.70 3.76 14.56
N ASN A 49 16.32 4.71 15.26
CA ASN A 49 17.69 4.56 15.71
C ASN A 49 17.79 3.81 17.04
N THR A 50 16.77 3.92 17.89
CA THR A 50 16.72 3.35 19.23
C THR A 50 15.34 2.74 19.51
N CYS A 51 15.28 1.82 20.48
CA CYS A 51 14.01 1.26 20.92
C CYS A 51 13.07 2.30 21.51
N THR A 52 13.59 3.31 22.24
CA THR A 52 12.77 4.42 22.75
C THR A 52 11.99 5.11 21.64
N ALA A 53 12.65 5.48 20.54
CA ALA A 53 12.00 6.14 19.40
C ALA A 53 10.98 5.23 18.69
N LEU A 54 11.23 3.92 18.66
CA LEU A 54 10.28 2.95 18.12
C LEU A 54 9.07 2.80 19.06
N ASN A 55 9.29 2.70 20.37
CA ASN A 55 8.25 2.47 21.36
C ASN A 55 7.34 3.69 21.58
N GLU A 56 7.81 4.90 21.34
CA GLU A 56 6.95 6.10 21.25
C GLU A 56 5.81 5.92 20.25
N ARG A 57 6.05 5.16 19.16
CA ARG A 57 5.03 4.86 18.15
C ARG A 57 4.39 3.48 18.34
N TYR A 58 5.15 2.52 18.84
CA TYR A 58 4.76 1.13 19.02
C TYR A 58 5.06 0.70 20.46
N PRO A 59 4.18 1.03 21.43
CA PRO A 59 4.48 0.90 22.86
C PRO A 59 4.98 -0.47 23.30
N HIS A 60 4.49 -1.54 22.67
CA HIS A 60 4.86 -2.93 22.98
C HIS A 60 5.81 -3.56 21.94
N GLY A 61 6.39 -2.75 21.07
CA GLY A 61 7.28 -3.22 20.00
C GLY A 61 6.55 -3.64 18.73
N VAL A 62 7.34 -4.14 17.78
CA VAL A 62 6.86 -4.56 16.45
C VAL A 62 7.38 -5.94 16.11
N ALA A 63 6.48 -6.83 15.72
CA ALA A 63 6.78 -8.19 15.34
C ALA A 63 6.67 -8.41 13.82
N ARG A 64 7.43 -9.38 13.30
CA ARG A 64 7.14 -9.96 11.97
C ARG A 64 5.97 -10.94 12.04
N ALA A 65 5.32 -11.17 10.90
CA ALA A 65 4.29 -12.20 10.80
C ALA A 65 4.82 -13.56 11.25
N GLY A 66 4.09 -14.23 12.16
CA GLY A 66 4.46 -15.51 12.73
C GLY A 66 5.54 -15.47 13.81
N ALA A 67 6.01 -14.28 14.22
CA ALA A 67 6.87 -14.17 15.39
C ALA A 67 6.08 -14.48 16.67
N THR A 68 6.76 -15.17 17.57
CA THR A 68 6.28 -15.53 18.90
C THR A 68 7.38 -15.13 19.87
N ASP A 69 7.00 -14.36 20.89
CA ASP A 69 7.92 -13.93 21.95
C ASP A 69 8.60 -15.15 22.56
N ARG A 70 9.93 -15.16 22.51
CA ARG A 70 10.75 -16.22 23.07
C ARG A 70 11.10 -15.90 24.52
N VAL A 71 10.09 -15.90 25.38
CA VAL A 71 10.33 -15.81 26.82
C VAL A 71 11.05 -17.03 27.38
N THR A 72 11.99 -16.76 28.29
CA THR A 72 12.54 -17.80 29.17
C THR A 72 11.43 -18.35 30.06
N ALA A 73 11.44 -19.67 30.30
CA ALA A 73 10.48 -20.32 31.18
C ALA A 73 10.33 -19.57 32.52
N GLY A 74 9.09 -19.20 32.87
CA GLY A 74 8.78 -18.44 34.08
C GLY A 74 8.66 -16.92 33.90
N LYS A 75 8.95 -16.38 32.70
CA LYS A 75 8.63 -14.98 32.37
C LYS A 75 7.31 -14.87 31.61
N ARG A 76 6.64 -13.73 31.80
CA ARG A 76 5.40 -13.43 31.09
C ARG A 76 5.74 -12.94 29.68
N PRO A 77 5.16 -13.54 28.63
CA PRO A 77 5.35 -13.04 27.28
C PRO A 77 4.67 -11.69 27.09
N VAL A 78 5.31 -10.82 26.32
CA VAL A 78 4.76 -9.59 25.77
C VAL A 78 3.79 -9.98 24.67
N THR A 79 2.54 -9.54 24.77
CA THR A 79 1.49 -9.90 23.79
C THR A 79 0.87 -8.69 23.11
N GLY A 80 1.29 -7.47 23.46
CA GLY A 80 0.72 -6.22 22.97
C GLY A 80 1.39 -5.68 21.69
N TYR A 81 2.40 -6.36 21.17
CA TYR A 81 3.17 -5.91 20.01
C TYR A 81 2.31 -5.86 18.75
N ILE A 82 2.64 -4.93 17.85
CA ILE A 82 1.95 -4.84 16.56
C ILE A 82 2.67 -5.74 15.55
N VAL A 83 1.90 -6.57 14.84
CA VAL A 83 2.45 -7.37 13.74
C VAL A 83 2.56 -6.50 12.48
N ASN A 84 3.77 -6.10 12.15
CA ASN A 84 4.08 -5.35 10.94
C ASN A 84 5.48 -5.71 10.42
N THR A 85 5.53 -6.76 9.59
CA THR A 85 6.78 -7.28 8.99
C THR A 85 7.59 -6.20 8.27
N ASN A 86 6.95 -5.23 7.62
CA ASN A 86 7.65 -4.19 6.89
C ASN A 86 8.41 -3.25 7.84
N ILE A 87 7.78 -2.83 8.93
CA ILE A 87 8.45 -2.01 9.97
C ILE A 87 9.50 -2.85 10.72
N TYR A 88 9.19 -4.09 11.07
CA TYR A 88 10.16 -5.00 11.70
C TYR A 88 11.42 -5.15 10.85
N ASN A 89 11.30 -5.45 9.55
CA ASN A 89 12.46 -5.69 8.68
C ASN A 89 13.39 -4.47 8.59
N HIS A 90 12.85 -3.25 8.62
CA HIS A 90 13.66 -2.03 8.61
C HIS A 90 14.33 -1.75 9.97
N ASN A 91 13.73 -2.24 11.05
CA ASN A 91 14.18 -2.03 12.42
C ASN A 91 14.77 -3.29 13.07
N LYS A 92 15.04 -4.33 12.27
CA LYS A 92 15.52 -5.64 12.73
C LYS A 92 16.79 -5.54 13.58
N LYS A 93 17.64 -4.54 13.33
CA LYS A 93 18.82 -4.25 14.16
C LYS A 93 18.51 -3.96 15.65
N LEU A 94 17.25 -3.68 15.97
CA LEU A 94 16.79 -3.39 17.34
C LEU A 94 16.23 -4.63 18.05
N ASP A 95 16.05 -5.74 17.33
CA ASP A 95 15.75 -7.07 17.85
C ASP A 95 17.09 -7.73 18.23
N TYR A 96 17.45 -7.67 19.52
CA TYR A 96 18.78 -8.07 19.98
C TYR A 96 18.90 -9.59 20.15
N ASP A 97 17.84 -10.25 20.58
CA ASP A 97 17.74 -11.70 20.80
C ASP A 97 17.20 -12.48 19.60
N ASN A 98 16.84 -11.78 18.52
CA ASN A 98 16.49 -12.29 17.20
C ASN A 98 15.27 -13.23 17.19
N ASP A 99 14.34 -13.04 18.11
CA ASP A 99 13.16 -13.89 18.24
C ASP A 99 12.06 -13.54 17.22
N GLY A 100 12.17 -12.37 16.57
CA GLY A 100 11.18 -11.86 15.63
C GLY A 100 10.32 -10.72 16.13
N ILE A 101 10.62 -10.19 17.30
CA ILE A 101 10.00 -9.03 17.90
C ILE A 101 11.08 -7.99 18.17
N ALA A 102 10.86 -6.77 17.70
CA ALA A 102 11.80 -5.67 17.93
C ALA A 102 11.31 -4.81 19.09
N CYS A 103 12.21 -4.56 20.05
CA CYS A 103 11.99 -3.69 21.20
C CYS A 103 10.74 -4.07 22.01
N GLU A 104 10.63 -5.33 22.39
CA GLU A 104 9.56 -5.74 23.31
C GLU A 104 9.68 -5.05 24.67
N GLN A 105 8.53 -4.69 25.24
CA GLN A 105 8.39 -4.11 26.57
C GLN A 105 7.15 -4.67 27.26
#